data_AF-Q0AXK9-F1
#
_entry.id   AF-Q0AXK9-F1
#
_cell.length_a   1.000
_cell.length_b   1.000
_cell.length_c   1.000
_cell.angle_alpha   90.00
_cell.angle_beta   90.00
_cell.angle_gamma   90.00
#
_symmetry.space_group_name_H-M   'P 1'
#
loop_
_entity.id
_entity.type
_entity.pdbx_description
1 polymer ?
#
loop_
_entity_poly.entity_id
_entity_poly.type
_entity_poly.pdbx_seq_one_letter_code
_entity_poly.pdbx_strand_id
1 'polypeptide(L)' 'MIPSSTRELLNIADSKYAVVVAVAKRARTLSEKYKEDENYRLSTMVTRALDEVVNGKVIIEPSKEDGSREV' A
#
# COMPACT_ATOMS: atom_id res chain seq x y z
N MET A 1 14.21 -11.27 -1.84
CA MET A 1 13.01 -10.84 -2.57
C MET A 1 13.46 -10.29 -3.91
N ILE A 2 12.94 -10.80 -5.03
CA ILE A 2 13.09 -10.11 -6.32
C ILE A 2 12.11 -8.94 -6.26
N PRO A 3 12.57 -7.67 -6.38
CA PRO A 3 11.66 -6.54 -6.34
C PRO A 3 10.64 -6.68 -7.46
N SER A 4 9.36 -6.51 -7.14
CA SER A 4 8.31 -6.50 -8.16
C SER A 4 8.64 -5.47 -9.23
N SER A 5 8.49 -5.86 -10.49
CA SER A 5 8.79 -4.93 -11.57
C SER A 5 7.76 -3.80 -11.57
N THR A 6 8.15 -2.61 -12.05
CA THR A 6 7.21 -1.49 -12.20
C THR A 6 6.01 -1.84 -13.09
N ARG A 7 6.16 -2.82 -14.00
CA ARG A 7 5.05 -3.35 -14.82
C ARG A 7 4.06 -4.16 -13.99
N GLU A 8 4.52 -5.00 -13.07
CA GLU A 8 3.64 -5.77 -12.18
C GLU A 8 2.81 -4.84 -11.29
N LEU A 9 3.44 -3.79 -10.75
CA LEU A 9 2.75 -2.82 -9.90
C LEU A 9 1.64 -2.06 -10.64
N LEU A 10 1.83 -1.79 -11.94
CA LEU A 10 0.82 -1.14 -12.78
C LEU A 10 -0.38 -2.04 -13.08
N ASN A 11 -0.24 -3.36 -12.97
CA ASN A 11 -1.38 -4.27 -13.10
C ASN A 11 -2.23 -4.33 -11.83
N ILE A 12 -1.73 -3.81 -10.69
CA ILE A 12 -2.43 -3.78 -9.40
C ILE A 12 -3.29 -2.52 -9.27
N ALA A 13 -2.83 -1.38 -9.79
CA ALA A 13 -3.56 -0.13 -9.73
C ALA A 13 -3.26 0.76 -10.95
N ASP A 14 -4.24 1.59 -11.32
CA ASP A 14 -4.19 2.46 -12.50
C ASP A 14 -3.09 3.54 -12.43
N SER A 15 -2.45 3.73 -11.27
CA SER A 15 -1.43 4.76 -11.07
C SER A 15 -0.30 4.27 -10.15
N LYS A 16 0.94 4.57 -10.55
CA LYS A 16 2.14 4.36 -9.72
C LYS A 16 2.02 5.07 -8.37
N TYR A 17 1.41 6.26 -8.37
CA TYR A 17 1.20 7.02 -7.15
C TYR A 17 0.15 6.38 -6.24
N ALA A 18 -0.87 5.73 -6.80
CA ALA A 18 -1.86 4.98 -6.03
C ALA A 18 -1.20 3.82 -5.27
N VAL A 19 -0.30 3.06 -5.93
CA VAL A 19 0.50 2.02 -5.28
C VAL A 19 1.35 2.60 -4.16
N VAL A 20 2.09 3.70 -4.41
CA VAL A 20 2.94 4.34 -3.40
C VAL A 20 2.12 4.79 -2.18
N VAL A 21 0.99 5.46 -2.40
CA VAL A 21 0.11 5.95 -1.33
C VAL A 21 -0.49 4.79 -0.54
N ALA A 22 -0.93 3.73 -1.23
CA ALA A 22 -1.50 2.55 -0.58
C ALA A 22 -0.46 1.84 0.31
N VAL A 23 0.75 1.61 -0.21
CA VAL A 23 1.86 1.02 0.55
C VAL A 23 2.23 1.89 1.74
N ALA A 24 2.33 3.22 1.59
CA ALA A 24 2.64 4.13 2.68
C ALA A 24 1.59 4.11 3.79
N LYS A 25 0.30 4.16 3.43
CA LYS A 25 -0.82 4.06 4.38
C LYS A 25 -0.78 2.72 5.11
N ARG A 26 -0.60 1.62 4.38
CA ARG A 26 -0.55 0.28 4.96
C ARG A 26 0.65 0.08 5.88
N ALA A 27 1.83 0.54 5.46
CA ALA A 27 3.04 0.49 6.27
C ALA A 27 2.84 1.23 7.59
N ARG A 28 2.18 2.39 7.57
CA ARG A 28 1.84 3.11 8.80
C ARG A 28 0.94 2.30 9.73
N THR A 29 -0.13 1.69 9.21
CA THR A 29 -1.02 0.83 10.00
C THR A 29 -0.27 -0.35 10.61
N LEU A 30 0.62 -0.99 9.85
CA LEU A 30 1.47 -2.07 10.37
C LEU A 30 2.42 -1.55 11.44
N SER A 31 3.04 -0.39 11.23
CA SER A 31 3.93 0.22 12.21
C SER A 31 3.22 0.53 13.53
N GLU A 32 2.02 1.07 13.49
CA GLU A 32 1.24 1.35 14.70
C GLU A 32 0.85 0.05 15.43
N LYS A 33 0.57 -1.03 14.68
CA LYS A 33 0.22 -2.35 15.24
C LYS A 33 1.42 -3.07 15.88
N TYR A 34 2.60 -2.94 15.30
CA TYR A 34 3.82 -3.65 15.73
C TYR A 34 4.81 -2.74 16.49
N LYS A 35 4.41 -1.52 16.87
CA LYS A 35 5.30 -0.54 17.52
C LYS A 35 5.93 -1.02 18.83
N GLU A 36 5.28 -1.96 19.53
CA GLU A 36 5.72 -2.50 20.82
C GLU A 36 6.51 -3.80 20.68
N ASP A 37 6.67 -4.32 19.46
CA ASP A 37 7.51 -5.49 19.18
C ASP A 37 8.99 -5.11 19.27
N GLU A 38 9.77 -5.86 20.04
CA GLU A 38 11.22 -5.65 20.17
C GLU A 38 11.95 -5.71 18.82
N ASN A 39 11.41 -6.44 17.85
CA ASN A 39 11.97 -6.58 16.51
C ASN A 39 11.41 -5.55 15.51
N TYR A 40 10.71 -4.52 15.99
CA TYR A 40 10.15 -3.48 15.14
C TYR A 40 11.23 -2.78 14.30
N ARG A 41 11.06 -2.83 12.97
CA ARG A 41 11.78 -1.99 12.02
C ARG A 41 10.82 -1.44 10.99
N LEU A 42 10.85 -0.12 10.80
CA LEU A 42 9.99 0.57 9.83
C LEU A 42 10.20 0.02 8.41
N SER A 43 11.44 -0.28 8.02
CA SER A 43 11.75 -0.87 6.72
C SER A 43 11.03 -2.20 6.50
N THR A 44 10.97 -3.06 7.53
CA THR A 44 10.23 -4.32 7.49
C THR A 44 8.73 -4.10 7.32
N MET A 45 8.16 -3.04 7.91
CA MET A 45 6.74 -2.70 7.73
C MET A 45 6.44 -2.24 6.30
N VAL A 46 7.35 -1.48 5.68
CA VAL A 46 7.22 -1.07 4.28
C VAL A 46 7.31 -2.28 3.35
N THR A 47 8.29 -3.17 3.55
CA THR A 47 8.42 -4.40 2.76
C THR A 47 7.17 -5.26 2.89
N ARG A 48 6.69 -5.48 4.12
CA ARG A 48 5.47 -6.25 4.36
C ARG A 48 4.22 -5.61 3.75
N ALA A 49 4.10 -4.28 3.82
CA ALA A 49 3.00 -3.56 3.20
C ALA A 49 3.02 -3.71 1.68
N LEU A 50 4.19 -3.61 1.05
CA LEU A 50 4.35 -3.84 -0.38
C LEU A 50 3.98 -5.28 -0.75
N ASP A 51 4.46 -6.28 0.01
CA ASP A 51 4.10 -7.68 -0.20
C ASP A 51 2.60 -7.91 -0.07
N GLU A 52 1.93 -7.26 0.90
CA GLU A 52 0.49 -7.37 1.06
C GLU A 52 -0.28 -6.75 -0.12
N VAL A 53 0.20 -5.66 -0.71
CA VAL A 53 -0.37 -5.08 -1.94
C VAL A 53 -0.14 -6.01 -3.14
N VAL A 54 1.08 -6.52 -3.33
CA VAL A 54 1.44 -7.40 -4.45
C VAL A 54 0.67 -8.73 -4.42
N ASN A 55 0.48 -9.30 -3.23
CA ASN A 55 -0.28 -10.54 -3.06
C ASN A 55 -1.81 -10.33 -3.00
N GLY A 56 -2.31 -9.12 -3.27
CA GLY A 56 -3.75 -8.82 -3.27
C GLY A 56 -4.43 -8.83 -1.90
N LYS A 57 -3.67 -8.81 -0.80
CA LYS A 57 -4.21 -8.64 0.57
C LYS A 57 -4.68 -7.21 0.83
N VAL A 58 -4.17 -6.23 0.08
CA VAL A 58 -4.62 -4.84 0.06
C VAL A 58 -5.09 -4.51 -1.35
N ILE A 59 -6.36 -4.14 -1.48
CA ILE A 59 -6.99 -3.76 -2.75
C ILE A 59 -6.97 -2.23 -2.83
N ILE A 60 -6.57 -1.71 -3.99
CA ILE A 60 -6.54 -0.27 -4.27
C ILE A 60 -7.73 0.03 -5.19
N GLU A 61 -8.77 0.63 -4.63
CA GLU A 61 -9.95 1.02 -5.40
C GLU A 61 -9.83 2.48 -5.86
N PRO A 62 -10.19 2.79 -7.11
CA PRO A 62 -10.32 4.18 -7.53
C PRO A 62 -11.42 4.83 -6.69
N SER A 63 -11.14 6.01 -6.15
CA SER A 63 -12.18 6.82 -5.52
C SER A 63 -13.28 7.03 -6.55
N LYS A 64 -14.51 6.56 -6.27
CA LYS A 64 -15.66 7.03 -7.02
C LYS A 64 -15.67 8.53 -6.78
N GLU A 65 -15.47 9.31 -7.84
CA GLU A 65 -15.63 10.75 -7.77
C GLU A 65 -16.99 10.98 -7.13
N ASP A 66 -16.97 11.55 -5.93
CA ASP A 66 -18.16 11.92 -5.18
C ASP A 66 -18.88 12.95 -6.04
N GLY A 67 -19.81 12.48 -6.86
CA GLY A 67 -20.63 13.28 -7.76
C GLY A 67 -21.54 14.27 -7.04
N SER A 68 -21.40 14.41 -5.71
CA SER A 68 -22.06 15.41 -4.88
C SER A 68 -21.11 16.55 -4.51
N ARG A 69 -20.61 17.26 -5.52
CA ARG A 69 -20.50 18.72 -5.40
C ARG A 69 -21.69 19.32 -6.12
N GLU A 70 -22.88 19.15 -5.54
CA GLU A 70 -23.99 20.02 -5.88
C GLU A 70 -23.61 21.46 -5.49
N VAL A 71 -23.97 22.35 -6.40
CA VAL A 71 -23.57 23.76 -6.55
C VAL A 71 -24.11 24.64 -5.43
#